data_AF-A0A838JZE1-F1
#
_entry.id   AF-A0A838JZE1-F1
#
_cell.length_a   1.000
_cell.length_b   1.000
_cell.length_c   1.000
_cell.angle_alpha   90.00
_cell.angle_beta   90.00
_cell.angle_gamma   90.00
#
_symmetry.space_group_name_H-M   'P 1'
#
loop_
_entity.id
_entity.type
_entity.pdbx_description
1 polymer ?
#
loop_
_entity_poly.entity_id
_entity_poly.type
_entity_poly.pdbx_seq_one_letter_code
_entity_poly.pdbx_strand_id
1 'polypeptide(L)'
;MHLQEVPVGVSDLERFTPLIGADRIDQLRSLVSSSRDTFAGRTVWNVNSTATGGGVAEMLAALLPYARGAGVDTRWLVIKGDPAFYAITKRLHNGLHGVDTGPLGDAERDHYAEVTAANAEELLAQIRPGDVVLLHDPQTAGMVDAA
;
A
#
# COMPACT_ATOMS: atom_id res chain seq x y z
N MET A 1 10.88 -14.42 -5.30
CA MET A 1 10.89 -13.92 -3.91
C MET A 1 9.48 -13.47 -3.67
N HIS A 2 8.60 -14.32 -3.14
CA HIS A 2 7.18 -14.09 -3.40
C HIS A 2 6.58 -12.92 -2.63
N LEU A 3 5.87 -12.03 -3.33
CA LEU A 3 4.96 -11.07 -2.74
C LEU A 3 4.05 -11.79 -1.74
N GLN A 4 3.94 -11.22 -0.54
CA GLN A 4 3.12 -11.80 0.50
C GLN A 4 1.77 -11.10 0.55
N GLU A 5 0.69 -11.82 0.28
CA GLU A 5 -0.66 -11.32 0.53
C GLU A 5 -0.97 -11.31 2.03
N VAL A 6 -1.51 -10.18 2.49
CA VAL A 6 -1.99 -10.01 3.86
C VAL A 6 -3.51 -10.04 3.84
N PRO A 7 -4.17 -10.97 4.56
CA PRO A 7 -5.62 -11.04 4.61
C PRO A 7 -6.24 -9.74 5.15
N VAL A 8 -7.14 -9.13 4.36
CA VAL A 8 -7.88 -7.94 4.77
C VAL A 8 -9.26 -8.35 5.26
N GLY A 9 -9.62 -7.98 6.49
CA GLY A 9 -10.96 -8.23 7.04
C GLY A 9 -12.05 -7.36 6.42
N VAL A 10 -13.27 -7.44 6.97
CA VAL A 10 -14.38 -6.54 6.61
C VAL A 10 -14.87 -5.89 7.89
N SER A 11 -15.11 -4.58 7.85
CA SER A 11 -15.63 -3.82 8.99
C SER A 11 -16.70 -2.85 8.54
N ASP A 12 -17.77 -2.77 9.34
CA ASP A 12 -18.88 -1.87 9.08
C ASP A 12 -18.54 -0.44 9.52
N LEU A 13 -18.76 0.53 8.64
CA LEU A 13 -18.59 1.95 8.89
C LEU A 13 -19.66 2.50 9.85
N GLU A 14 -20.81 1.83 9.99
CA GLU A 14 -21.89 2.23 10.90
C GLU A 14 -21.45 2.30 12.36
N ARG A 15 -20.37 1.61 12.74
CA ARG A 15 -19.80 1.72 14.08
C ARG A 15 -19.31 3.13 14.43
N PHE A 16 -19.09 4.00 13.44
CA PHE A 16 -18.68 5.39 13.65
C PHE A 16 -19.86 6.31 13.97
N THR A 17 -21.11 5.91 13.71
CA THR A 17 -22.31 6.69 14.00
C THR A 17 -22.33 7.33 15.39
N PRO A 18 -22.06 6.61 16.51
CA PRO A 18 -22.05 7.22 17.85
C PRO A 18 -20.90 8.23 18.07
N LEU A 19 -19.87 8.22 17.22
CA LEU A 19 -18.68 9.09 17.34
C LEU A 19 -18.80 10.35 16.47
N ILE A 20 -19.42 10.24 15.30
CA ILE A 20 -19.47 11.32 14.30
C ILE A 20 -20.85 11.96 14.15
N GLY A 21 -21.91 11.32 14.68
CA GLY A 21 -23.29 11.80 14.60
C GLY A 21 -23.97 11.53 13.26
N ALA A 22 -25.29 11.78 13.22
CA ALA A 22 -26.17 11.46 12.09
C ALA A 22 -25.73 12.16 10.77
N ASP A 23 -25.48 13.47 10.83
CA ASP A 23 -25.17 14.24 9.63
C ASP A 23 -23.88 13.76 8.94
N ARG A 24 -22.86 13.40 9.72
CA ARG A 24 -21.57 12.92 9.18
C ARG A 24 -21.64 11.49 8.70
N ILE A 25 -22.42 10.63 9.34
CA ILE A 25 -22.61 9.27 8.82
C ILE A 25 -23.38 9.29 7.50
N ASP A 26 -24.35 10.19 7.33
CA ASP A 26 -25.07 10.34 6.06
C ASP A 26 -24.16 10.85 4.93
N GLN A 27 -23.25 11.78 5.23
CA GLN A 27 -22.20 12.19 4.30
C GLN A 27 -21.28 11.03 3.95
N LEU A 28 -20.86 10.24 4.94
CA LEU A 28 -20.01 9.07 4.71
C LEU A 28 -20.70 8.02 3.83
N ARG A 29 -21.98 7.72 4.09
CA ARG A 29 -22.78 6.81 3.26
C ARG A 29 -22.85 7.27 1.80
N SER A 30 -23.02 8.58 1.58
CA SER A 30 -23.04 9.17 0.24
C SER A 30 -21.69 8.98 -0.47
N LEU A 31 -20.56 9.18 0.23
CA LEU A 31 -19.22 8.94 -0.29
C LEU A 31 -18.95 7.45 -0.56
N VAL A 32 -19.47 6.55 0.29
CA VAL A 32 -19.37 5.10 0.09
C VAL A 32 -20.11 4.70 -1.19
N SER A 33 -21.32 5.23 -1.41
CA SER A 33 -22.09 4.95 -2.62
C SER A 33 -21.32 5.36 -3.88
N SER A 34 -20.78 6.59 -3.93
CA SER A 34 -20.01 7.05 -5.10
C SER A 34 -18.68 6.29 -5.27
N SER A 35 -18.04 5.87 -4.18
CA SER A 35 -16.83 5.06 -4.22
C SER A 35 -17.09 3.68 -4.81
N ARG A 36 -18.22 3.03 -4.49
CA ARG A 36 -18.61 1.75 -5.09
C ARG A 36 -18.71 1.84 -6.61
N ASP A 37 -19.35 2.89 -7.11
CA ASP A 37 -19.50 3.09 -8.56
C ASP A 37 -18.14 3.38 -9.21
N THR A 38 -17.31 4.20 -8.56
CA THR A 38 -15.97 4.59 -9.08
C THR A 38 -15.01 3.39 -9.17
N PHE A 39 -15.07 2.48 -8.20
CA PHE A 39 -14.21 1.30 -8.12
C PHE A 39 -14.89 0.01 -8.61
N ALA A 40 -16.09 0.11 -9.21
CA ALA A 40 -16.81 -1.05 -9.72
C ALA A 40 -15.95 -1.83 -10.73
N GLY A 41 -15.78 -3.12 -10.48
CA GLY A 41 -14.98 -4.01 -11.33
C GLY A 41 -13.46 -3.80 -11.25
N ARG A 42 -12.96 -2.97 -10.33
CA ARG A 42 -11.53 -2.69 -10.13
C ARG A 42 -11.06 -3.22 -8.78
N THR A 43 -9.83 -3.68 -8.72
CA THR A 43 -9.16 -4.00 -7.45
C THR A 43 -8.23 -2.85 -7.06
N VAL A 44 -8.27 -2.44 -5.79
CA VAL A 44 -7.38 -1.43 -5.21
C VAL A 44 -6.29 -2.13 -4.40
N TRP A 45 -5.11 -2.28 -4.99
CA TRP A 45 -3.95 -2.93 -4.41
C TRP A 45 -3.15 -1.95 -3.56
N ASN A 46 -2.88 -2.30 -2.30
CA ASN A 46 -1.97 -1.58 -1.43
C ASN A 46 -0.69 -2.40 -1.30
N VAL A 47 0.45 -1.81 -1.66
CA VAL A 47 1.74 -2.48 -1.64
C VAL A 47 2.69 -1.75 -0.71
N ASN A 48 3.23 -2.41 0.31
CA ASN A 48 4.20 -1.82 1.22
C ASN A 48 5.33 -2.83 1.56
N SER A 49 6.24 -2.46 2.46
CA SER A 49 7.43 -3.27 2.79
C SER A 49 7.29 -4.17 4.02
N THR A 50 6.19 -4.11 4.77
CA THR A 50 5.99 -4.94 5.96
C THR A 50 4.52 -5.11 6.33
N ALA A 51 4.13 -6.31 6.79
CA ALA A 51 2.78 -6.56 7.31
C ALA A 51 2.59 -6.06 8.75
N THR A 52 3.69 -5.88 9.49
CA THR A 52 3.67 -5.52 10.91
C THR A 52 4.75 -4.51 11.24
N GLY A 53 4.46 -3.63 12.20
CA GLY A 53 5.36 -2.58 12.63
C GLY A 53 5.47 -1.41 11.64
N GLY A 54 5.52 -0.19 12.17
CA GLY A 54 5.57 1.04 11.39
C GLY A 54 4.18 1.58 11.02
N GLY A 55 4.11 2.90 10.83
CA GLY A 55 2.84 3.62 10.69
C GLY A 55 2.00 3.18 9.48
N VAL A 56 2.63 2.82 8.35
CA VAL A 56 1.89 2.35 7.16
C VAL A 56 1.18 1.03 7.44
N ALA A 57 1.86 0.04 8.03
CA ALA A 57 1.25 -1.26 8.31
C ALA A 57 0.08 -1.13 9.30
N GLU A 58 0.23 -0.31 10.34
CA GLU A 58 -0.83 0.00 11.30
C GLU A 58 -2.02 0.71 10.64
N MET A 59 -1.75 1.69 9.78
CA MET A 59 -2.77 2.41 9.02
C MET A 59 -3.54 1.46 8.09
N LEU A 60 -2.86 0.61 7.32
CA LEU A 60 -3.50 -0.33 6.39
C LEU A 60 -4.35 -1.35 7.15
N ALA A 61 -3.83 -1.92 8.24
CA ALA A 61 -4.58 -2.85 9.07
C ALA A 61 -5.86 -2.23 9.64
N ALA A 62 -5.85 -0.92 9.95
CA ALA A 62 -7.01 -0.20 10.44
C ALA A 62 -8.00 0.21 9.33
N LEU A 63 -7.52 0.69 8.18
CA LEU A 63 -8.34 1.34 7.16
C LEU A 63 -8.90 0.36 6.12
N LEU A 64 -8.12 -0.61 5.67
CA LEU A 64 -8.53 -1.50 4.58
C LEU A 64 -9.81 -2.31 4.90
N PRO A 65 -10.05 -2.79 6.14
CA PRO A 65 -11.31 -3.47 6.46
C PRO A 65 -12.56 -2.61 6.23
N TYR A 66 -12.47 -1.29 6.44
CA TYR A 66 -13.58 -0.38 6.17
C TYR A 66 -13.77 -0.10 4.70
N ALA A 67 -12.69 -0.02 3.91
CA ALA A 67 -12.80 0.06 2.45
C ALA A 67 -13.50 -1.20 1.89
N ARG A 68 -13.18 -2.38 2.42
CA ARG A 68 -13.90 -3.62 2.08
C ARG A 68 -15.37 -3.59 2.53
N GLY A 69 -15.67 -3.10 3.74
CA GLY A 69 -17.05 -2.90 4.21
C GLY A 69 -17.84 -1.90 3.38
N ALA A 70 -17.15 -0.90 2.82
CA ALA A 70 -17.68 0.05 1.87
C ALA A 70 -17.88 -0.56 0.47
N GLY A 71 -17.56 -1.83 0.24
CA GLY A 71 -17.77 -2.52 -1.04
C GLY A 71 -16.67 -2.31 -2.08
N VAL A 72 -15.51 -1.79 -1.69
CA VAL A 72 -14.33 -1.70 -2.56
C VAL A 72 -13.52 -3.00 -2.45
N ASP A 73 -13.18 -3.64 -3.56
CA ASP A 73 -12.24 -4.78 -3.57
C ASP A 73 -10.82 -4.26 -3.33
N THR A 74 -10.45 -4.07 -2.07
CA THR A 74 -9.07 -3.70 -1.70
C THR A 74 -8.28 -4.90 -1.17
N ARG A 75 -7.03 -4.96 -1.59
CA ARG A 75 -6.08 -6.03 -1.25
C ARG A 75 -4.77 -5.44 -0.77
N TRP A 76 -3.99 -6.26 -0.06
CA TRP A 76 -2.74 -5.83 0.54
C TRP A 76 -1.64 -6.85 0.22
N LEU A 77 -0.59 -6.38 -0.44
CA LEU A 77 0.62 -7.11 -0.74
C LEU A 77 1.82 -6.49 -0.02
N VAL A 78 2.75 -7.34 0.42
CA VAL A 78 4.00 -6.94 1.05
C VAL A 78 5.16 -7.40 0.17
N ILE A 79 6.04 -6.45 -0.19
CA ILE A 79 7.26 -6.73 -0.96
C ILE A 79 8.26 -7.57 -0.16
N LYS A 80 9.09 -8.31 -0.89
CA LYS A 80 10.25 -9.00 -0.33
C LYS A 80 11.54 -8.31 -0.77
N GLY A 81 12.44 -8.12 0.17
CA GLY A 81 13.80 -7.70 -0.08
C GLY A 81 14.76 -8.49 0.79
N ASP A 82 16.04 -8.43 0.45
CA ASP A 82 17.11 -8.95 1.29
C ASP A 82 17.55 -7.91 2.34
N PRO A 83 18.42 -8.26 3.30
CA PRO A 83 18.90 -7.31 4.31
C PRO A 83 19.59 -6.08 3.72
N ALA A 84 20.26 -6.20 2.56
CA ALA A 84 20.93 -5.08 1.90
C ALA A 84 19.91 -4.08 1.35
N PHE A 85 18.84 -4.57 0.72
CA PHE A 85 17.72 -3.76 0.26
C PHE A 85 17.09 -2.97 1.41
N TYR A 86 16.76 -3.64 2.53
CA TYR A 86 16.16 -2.93 3.67
C TYR A 86 17.11 -1.92 4.33
N ALA A 87 18.43 -2.17 4.29
CA ALA A 87 19.42 -1.19 4.74
C ALA A 87 19.45 0.05 3.82
N ILE A 88 19.43 -0.16 2.50
CA ILE A 88 19.38 0.92 1.49
C ILE A 88 18.10 1.73 1.64
N THR A 89 16.94 1.08 1.70
CA THR A 89 15.67 1.80 1.77
C THR A 89 15.48 2.52 3.10
N LYS A 90 16.08 2.02 4.20
CA LYS A 90 16.10 2.74 5.48
C LYS A 90 16.93 4.01 5.39
N ARG A 91 18.09 3.97 4.72
CA ARG A 91 18.90 5.17 4.44
C ARG A 91 18.12 6.15 3.57
N LEU A 92 17.47 5.67 2.51
CA LEU A 92 16.63 6.48 1.63
C LEU A 92 15.48 7.17 2.39
N HIS A 93 14.71 6.42 3.18
CA HIS A 93 13.62 6.94 3.99
C HIS A 93 14.12 8.02 4.96
N ASN A 94 15.17 7.73 5.74
CA ASN A 94 15.74 8.68 6.69
C ASN A 94 16.31 9.93 5.98
N GLY A 95 16.96 9.76 4.84
CA GLY A 95 17.47 10.86 4.00
C GLY A 95 16.36 11.79 3.52
N LEU A 96 15.24 11.22 3.06
CA LEU A 96 14.05 11.99 2.67
C LEU A 96 13.41 12.72 3.86
N HIS A 97 13.63 12.23 5.08
CA HIS A 97 13.23 12.90 6.33
C HIS A 97 14.30 13.85 6.90
N GLY A 98 15.34 14.18 6.13
CA GLY A 98 16.34 15.19 6.48
C GLY A 98 17.47 14.69 7.38
N VAL A 99 17.60 13.37 7.59
CA VAL A 99 18.73 12.78 8.30
C VAL A 99 19.89 12.56 7.33
N ASP A 100 21.10 13.01 7.67
CA ASP A 100 22.28 12.65 6.91
C ASP A 100 22.58 11.15 7.07
N THR A 101 22.51 10.42 5.96
CA THR A 101 22.77 8.98 5.91
C THR A 101 23.96 8.63 5.00
N GLY A 102 24.74 9.64 4.63
CA GLY A 102 25.79 9.54 3.63
C GLY A 102 25.27 9.34 2.20
N PRO A 103 26.16 9.28 1.20
CA PRO A 103 25.77 9.16 -0.20
C PRO A 103 25.19 7.76 -0.50
N LEU A 104 24.13 7.71 -1.31
CA LEU A 104 23.68 6.50 -2.00
C LEU A 104 24.35 6.48 -3.38
N GLY A 105 25.19 5.48 -3.64
CA GLY A 105 25.94 5.34 -4.89
C GLY A 105 25.25 4.44 -5.91
N ASP A 106 25.98 4.14 -6.99
CA ASP A 106 25.46 3.34 -8.10
C ASP A 106 25.14 1.91 -7.65
N ALA A 107 25.97 1.30 -6.79
CA ALA A 107 25.71 -0.04 -6.26
C ALA A 107 24.40 -0.13 -5.46
N GLU A 108 24.09 0.88 -4.62
CA GLU A 108 22.82 0.91 -3.89
C GLU A 108 21.63 1.16 -4.82
N ARG A 109 21.80 2.00 -5.84
CA ARG A 109 20.78 2.25 -6.87
C ARG A 109 20.47 0.96 -7.65
N ASP A 110 21.50 0.27 -8.11
CA ASP A 110 21.35 -0.94 -8.93
C ASP A 110 20.66 -2.05 -8.12
N HIS A 111 21.06 -2.25 -6.86
CA HIS A 111 20.42 -3.23 -5.97
C HIS A 111 18.96 -2.88 -5.67
N TYR A 112 18.67 -1.60 -5.43
CA TYR A 112 17.30 -1.13 -5.24
C TYR A 112 16.44 -1.38 -6.48
N ALA A 113 16.97 -1.08 -7.67
CA ALA A 113 16.29 -1.27 -8.95
C ALA A 113 16.04 -2.76 -9.24
N GLU A 114 17.03 -3.63 -9.01
CA GLU A 114 16.90 -5.07 -9.18
C GLU A 114 15.78 -5.65 -8.31
N VAL A 115 15.78 -5.34 -7.01
CA VAL A 115 14.78 -5.87 -6.08
C VAL A 115 13.39 -5.31 -6.37
N THR A 116 13.25 -4.01 -6.67
CA THR A 116 11.95 -3.42 -7.00
C THR A 116 11.39 -3.93 -8.33
N ALA A 117 12.23 -4.14 -9.35
CA ALA A 117 11.82 -4.73 -10.62
C ALA A 117 11.30 -6.17 -10.44
N ALA A 118 11.99 -7.00 -9.65
CA ALA A 118 11.56 -8.37 -9.37
C ALA A 118 10.21 -8.41 -8.63
N ASN A 119 9.98 -7.52 -7.66
CA ASN A 119 8.67 -7.42 -7.00
C ASN A 119 7.58 -6.91 -7.95
N ALA A 120 7.93 -6.01 -8.86
CA ALA A 120 6.97 -5.45 -9.81
C ALA A 120 6.54 -6.48 -10.86
N GLU A 121 7.45 -7.33 -11.35
CA GLU A 121 7.11 -8.45 -12.23
C GLU A 121 6.08 -9.39 -11.58
N GLU A 122 6.26 -9.73 -10.30
CA GLU A 122 5.31 -10.56 -9.57
C GLU A 122 3.96 -9.86 -9.32
N LEU A 123 3.96 -8.53 -9.17
CA LEU A 123 2.74 -7.73 -9.04
C LEU A 123 1.96 -7.70 -10.38
N LEU A 124 2.66 -7.51 -11.50
CA LEU A 124 2.07 -7.48 -12.83
C LEU A 124 1.35 -8.78 -13.19
N ALA A 125 1.81 -9.91 -12.65
CA ALA A 125 1.14 -11.19 -12.79
C ALA A 125 -0.19 -11.31 -12.00
N GLN A 126 -0.46 -10.39 -11.07
CA GLN A 126 -1.65 -10.40 -10.21
C GLN A 126 -2.67 -9.31 -10.56
N ILE A 127 -2.21 -8.18 -11.11
CA ILE A 127 -3.09 -7.05 -11.46
C ILE A 127 -3.64 -7.17 -12.88
N ARG A 128 -4.72 -6.44 -13.15
CA ARG A 128 -5.33 -6.34 -14.49
C ARG A 128 -5.52 -4.87 -14.92
N PRO A 129 -5.71 -4.61 -16.22
CA PRO A 129 -6.05 -3.27 -16.69
C PRO A 129 -7.26 -2.70 -15.96
N GLY A 130 -7.12 -1.47 -15.45
CA GLY A 130 -8.15 -0.78 -14.67
C GLY A 130 -8.06 -0.94 -13.17
N ASP A 131 -7.23 -1.86 -12.65
CA ASP A 131 -6.90 -1.89 -11.23
C ASP A 131 -6.11 -0.62 -10.82
N VAL A 132 -6.15 -0.30 -9.53
CA VAL A 132 -5.42 0.83 -8.94
C VAL A 132 -4.36 0.28 -8.00
N VAL A 133 -3.11 0.68 -8.17
CA VAL A 133 -1.99 0.29 -7.31
C VAL A 133 -1.52 1.48 -6.50
N LEU A 134 -1.53 1.34 -5.18
CA LEU A 134 -1.01 2.29 -4.20
C LEU A 134 0.31 1.73 -3.65
N LEU A 135 1.42 2.34 -4.06
CA LEU A 135 2.77 2.02 -3.61
C LEU A 135 3.11 2.89 -2.40
N HIS A 136 3.27 2.27 -1.23
CA HIS A 136 3.53 2.95 0.04
C HIS A 136 5.03 3.04 0.32
N ASP A 137 5.48 4.24 0.70
CA ASP A 137 6.85 4.59 1.07
C ASP A 137 7.91 4.39 -0.03
N PRO A 138 9.10 5.01 0.12
CA PRO A 138 10.19 4.89 -0.86
C PRO A 138 10.64 3.45 -1.15
N GLN A 139 10.38 2.50 -0.26
CA GLN A 139 10.66 1.08 -0.43
C GLN A 139 10.00 0.51 -1.70
N THR A 140 8.83 1.00 -2.09
CA THR A 140 8.05 0.47 -3.22
C THR A 140 8.09 1.36 -4.45
N ALA A 141 8.66 2.57 -4.35
CA ALA A 141 8.61 3.58 -5.42
C ALA A 141 9.22 3.11 -6.75
N GLY A 142 10.30 2.32 -6.73
CA GLY A 142 10.95 1.77 -7.91
C GLY A 142 10.09 0.78 -8.71
N MET A 143 8.94 0.36 -8.18
CA MET A 143 8.01 -0.52 -8.88
C MET A 143 7.16 0.19 -9.94
N VAL A 144 7.16 1.54 -9.99
CA VAL A 144 6.35 2.31 -10.96
C VAL A 144 6.78 2.05 -12.40
N ASP A 145 8.09 1.97 -12.66
CA ASP A 145 8.63 1.93 -14.02
C ASP A 145 8.51 0.53 -14.69
N ALA A 146 7.94 -0.45 -13.99
CA ALA A 146 7.69 -1.78 -14.52
C ALA A 146 6.33 -1.91 -15.24
N ALA A 147 5.43 -0.93 -15.09
CA ALA A 147 4.07 -0.95 -15.61
C ALA A 147 3.93 -0.36 -17.03
#